data_AF-A0A858RH42-F1
#
_entry.id   AF-A0A858RH42-F1
#
_cell.length_a   1.000
_cell.length_b   1.000
_cell.length_c   1.000
_cell.angle_alpha   90.00
_cell.angle_beta   90.00
_cell.angle_gamma   90.00
#
_symmetry.space_group_name_H-M   'P 1'
#
loop_
_entity.id
_entity.type
_entity.pdbx_description
1 polymer ?
#
loop_
_entity_poly.entity_id
_entity_poly.type
_entity_poly.pdbx_seq_one_letter_code
_entity_poly.pdbx_strand_id
1 'polypeptide(L)'
;MIKEFRDFILKGNMLDLAVGVIIGASFGKVITEFTGVILKTITSFTPSTEVGAVMIGKVDIGPLINALISLLIVGFALFLVVKAYTTAKKRFEAPVVSGPPEIAADVKLLAEIRDLLKEQQGKA
;
A
#
# COMPACT_ATOMS: atom_id res chain seq x y z
N MET A 1 7.06 -33.52 4.27
CA MET A 1 5.88 -32.69 3.88
C MET A 1 5.65 -31.49 4.81
N ILE A 2 5.07 -31.65 6.02
CA ILE A 2 4.73 -30.48 6.89
C ILE A 2 5.99 -29.74 7.41
N LYS A 3 7.09 -30.45 7.69
CA LYS A 3 8.38 -29.83 8.03
C LYS A 3 8.98 -29.08 6.84
N GLU A 4 9.06 -29.71 5.67
CA GLU A 4 9.54 -29.07 4.42
C GLU A 4 8.72 -27.82 4.05
N PHE A 5 7.40 -27.86 4.24
CA PHE A 5 6.51 -26.72 4.00
C PHE A 5 6.76 -25.57 4.97
N ARG A 6 7.00 -25.88 6.26
CA ARG A 6 7.39 -24.88 7.26
C ARG A 6 8.74 -24.26 6.91
N ASP A 7 9.73 -25.07 6.56
CA ASP A 7 11.07 -24.59 6.19
C ASP A 7 11.04 -23.74 4.90
N PHE A 8 10.09 -24.04 3.99
CA PHE A 8 9.83 -23.25 2.79
C PHE A 8 9.18 -21.90 3.08
N ILE A 9 8.18 -21.83 3.96
CA ILE A 9 7.54 -20.56 4.37
C ILE A 9 8.50 -19.70 5.19
N LEU A 10 9.31 -20.32 6.04
CA LEU A 10 10.32 -19.64 6.86
C LEU A 10 11.53 -19.16 6.04
N LYS A 11 11.61 -19.52 4.75
CA LYS A 11 12.57 -18.93 3.82
C LYS A 11 12.19 -17.45 3.65
N GLY A 12 13.07 -16.57 4.14
CA GLY A 12 12.77 -15.22 4.66
C GLY A 12 12.19 -14.14 3.74
N ASN A 13 11.48 -14.49 2.67
CA ASN A 13 10.74 -13.53 1.85
C ASN A 13 9.38 -14.06 1.34
N MET A 14 9.08 -15.35 1.55
CA MET A 14 7.83 -15.94 1.05
C MET A 14 6.62 -15.58 1.89
N LEU A 15 6.77 -15.53 3.21
CA LEU A 15 5.69 -15.19 4.12
C LEU A 15 5.23 -13.73 3.90
N ASP A 16 6.17 -12.79 3.81
CA ASP A 16 5.86 -11.37 3.60
C ASP A 16 5.21 -11.13 2.24
N LEU A 17 5.68 -11.82 1.19
CA LEU A 17 5.05 -11.77 -0.12
C LEU A 17 3.62 -12.32 -0.09
N ALA A 18 3.41 -13.47 0.56
CA ALA A 18 2.08 -14.08 0.66
C ALA A 18 1.10 -13.19 1.42
N VAL A 19 1.55 -12.61 2.54
CA VAL A 19 0.75 -11.67 3.34
C VAL A 19 0.42 -10.42 2.52
N GLY A 20 1.40 -9.84 1.82
CA GLY A 20 1.20 -8.68 0.95
C GLY A 20 0.16 -8.90 -0.15
N VAL A 21 0.21 -10.06 -0.82
CA VAL A 21 -0.76 -10.42 -1.89
C VAL A 21 -2.17 -10.60 -1.32
N ILE A 22 -2.32 -11.29 -0.19
CA ILE A 22 -3.62 -11.54 0.44
C ILE A 22 -4.25 -10.24 0.94
N ILE A 23 -3.45 -9.37 1.58
CA ILE A 23 -3.90 -8.06 2.04
C ILE A 23 -4.29 -7.19 0.84
N GLY A 24 -3.47 -7.15 -0.21
CA GLY A 24 -3.74 -6.39 -1.42
C GLY A 24 -5.05 -6.81 -2.09
N ALA A 25 -5.27 -8.11 -2.26
CA ALA A 25 -6.51 -8.65 -2.84
C ALA A 25 -7.75 -8.33 -1.98
N SER A 26 -7.65 -8.53 -0.67
CA SER A 26 -8.75 -8.26 0.27
C SER A 26 -9.09 -6.77 0.31
N PHE A 27 -8.06 -5.91 0.32
CA PHE A 27 -8.21 -4.47 0.36
C PHE A 27 -8.81 -3.91 -0.94
N GLY A 28 -8.40 -4.45 -2.09
CA GLY A 28 -9.02 -4.12 -3.38
C GLY A 28 -10.52 -4.35 -3.37
N LYS A 29 -10.99 -5.48 -2.81
CA LYS A 29 -12.42 -5.77 -2.67
C LYS A 29 -13.15 -4.73 -1.81
N VAL A 30 -12.58 -4.32 -0.68
CA VAL A 30 -13.17 -3.27 0.18
C VAL A 30 -13.35 -1.97 -0.60
N ILE A 31 -12.37 -1.58 -1.40
CA ILE A 31 -12.46 -0.37 -2.23
C ILE A 31 -13.55 -0.53 -3.29
N THR A 32 -13.63 -1.68 -3.97
CA THR A 32 -14.67 -1.94 -4.98
C THR A 32 -16.07 -1.84 -4.39
N GLU A 33 -16.31 -2.44 -3.22
CA GLU A 33 -17.61 -2.36 -2.53
C GLU A 33 -17.93 -0.92 -2.09
N PHE A 34 -16.94 -0.20 -1.55
CA PHE A 34 -17.10 1.21 -1.16
C PHE A 34 -17.46 2.10 -2.35
N THR A 35 -16.74 1.96 -3.47
CA THR A 35 -17.07 2.66 -4.72
C THR A 35 -18.46 2.29 -5.21
N GLY A 36 -18.83 1.01 -5.14
CA GLY A 36 -20.17 0.55 -5.52
C GLY A 36 -21.29 1.21 -4.71
N VAL A 37 -21.09 1.37 -3.40
CA VAL A 37 -22.04 2.08 -2.53
C VAL A 37 -22.17 3.55 -2.93
N ILE A 38 -21.06 4.22 -3.25
CA ILE A 38 -21.08 5.62 -3.71
C ILE A 38 -21.83 5.74 -5.04
N LEU A 39 -21.51 4.88 -6.03
CA LEU A 39 -22.20 4.87 -7.32
C LEU A 39 -23.71 4.65 -7.15
N LYS A 40 -24.11 3.65 -6.36
CA LYS A 40 -25.52 3.34 -6.07
C LYS A 40 -26.23 4.49 -5.36
N THR A 41 -25.52 5.22 -4.49
CA THR A 41 -26.07 6.39 -3.81
C THR A 41 -26.23 7.56 -4.78
N ILE A 42 -25.34 7.72 -5.76
CA ILE A 42 -25.49 8.76 -6.79
C ILE A 42 -26.65 8.41 -7.73
N THR A 43 -26.76 7.15 -8.15
CA THR A 43 -27.81 6.70 -9.06
C THR A 43 -29.17 6.58 -8.40
N SER A 44 -29.28 6.49 -7.07
CA SER A 44 -30.59 6.47 -6.40
C SER A 44 -31.38 7.78 -6.57
N PHE A 45 -30.69 8.89 -6.84
CA PHE A 45 -31.32 10.18 -7.15
C PHE A 45 -31.66 10.36 -8.64
N THR A 46 -31.29 9.39 -9.48
CA THR A 46 -31.63 9.37 -10.91
C THR A 46 -32.55 8.19 -11.22
N PRO A 47 -33.60 8.33 -12.04
CA PRO A 47 -34.44 7.19 -12.43
C PRO A 47 -33.70 6.13 -13.25
N SER A 48 -32.48 6.41 -13.70
CA SER A 48 -31.63 5.51 -14.45
C SER A 48 -30.60 4.81 -13.55
N THR A 49 -30.40 3.52 -13.80
CA THR A 49 -29.34 2.72 -13.18
C THR A 49 -27.93 3.09 -13.66
N GLU A 50 -27.82 3.97 -14.66
CA GLU A 50 -26.56 4.40 -15.27
C GLU A 50 -26.37 5.91 -15.13
N VAL A 51 -25.21 6.30 -14.59
CA VAL A 51 -24.78 7.69 -14.59
C VAL A 51 -24.36 8.05 -16.02
N GLY A 52 -25.12 8.93 -16.67
CA GLY A 52 -24.78 9.44 -18.00
C GLY A 52 -25.32 8.61 -19.16
N ALA A 53 -26.60 8.22 -19.12
CA ALA A 53 -27.33 7.64 -20.26
C ALA A 53 -27.40 8.65 -21.43
N VAL A 54 -26.30 8.76 -22.18
CA VAL A 54 -26.14 9.63 -23.33
C VAL A 54 -25.88 8.73 -24.55
N MET A 55 -26.81 8.78 -25.50
CA MET A 55 -26.66 8.10 -26.78
C MET A 55 -26.04 9.07 -27.79
N ILE A 56 -24.91 8.71 -28.39
CA ILE A 56 -24.41 9.36 -29.62
C ILE A 56 -24.70 8.39 -30.77
N GLY A 57 -25.81 8.61 -31.47
CA GLY A 57 -26.27 7.70 -32.53
C GLY A 57 -26.83 6.38 -31.98
N LYS A 58 -26.26 5.24 -32.37
CA LYS A 58 -26.61 3.88 -31.89
C LYS A 58 -25.62 3.30 -30.87
N VAL A 59 -24.72 4.14 -30.33
CA VAL A 59 -23.69 3.69 -29.38
C VAL A 59 -24.02 4.21 -27.99
N ASP A 60 -24.14 3.28 -27.06
CA ASP A 60 -24.38 3.54 -25.64
C ASP A 60 -23.06 3.97 -24.98
N ILE A 61 -22.92 5.26 -24.66
CA ILE A 61 -21.72 5.81 -24.00
C ILE A 61 -21.84 5.75 -22.46
N GLY A 62 -23.04 5.44 -21.95
CA GLY A 62 -23.31 5.28 -20.52
C GLY A 62 -22.31 4.39 -19.78
N PRO A 63 -21.98 3.18 -20.28
CA PRO A 63 -20.98 2.32 -19.66
C PRO A 63 -19.58 2.93 -19.57
N LEU A 64 -19.17 3.71 -20.58
CA LEU A 64 -17.86 4.37 -20.60
C LEU A 64 -17.79 5.49 -19.55
N ILE A 65 -18.84 6.32 -19.47
CA ILE A 65 -18.93 7.39 -18.46
C ILE A 65 -18.97 6.78 -17.07
N ASN A 66 -19.74 5.72 -16.88
CA ASN A 66 -19.79 4.97 -15.62
C ASN A 66 -18.41 4.40 -15.23
N ALA A 67 -17.67 3.82 -16.18
CA ALA A 67 -16.31 3.32 -15.95
C ALA A 67 -15.33 4.44 -15.58
N LEU A 68 -15.41 5.60 -16.24
CA LEU A 68 -14.59 6.78 -15.92
C LEU A 68 -14.90 7.32 -14.51
N ILE A 69 -16.18 7.40 -14.14
CA ILE A 69 -16.60 7.83 -12.80
C ILE A 69 -16.12 6.84 -11.74
N SER A 70 -16.29 5.54 -11.99
CA SER A 70 -15.80 4.47 -11.11
C SER A 70 -14.28 4.54 -10.93
N LEU A 71 -13.51 4.73 -12.00
CA LEU A 71 -12.06 4.90 -11.95
C LEU A 71 -11.67 6.09 -11.04
N LEU A 72 -12.37 7.22 -11.20
CA LEU A 72 -12.10 8.45 -10.45
C LEU A 72 -12.41 8.27 -8.96
N ILE A 73 -13.49 7.57 -8.63
CA ILE A 73 -13.88 7.27 -7.24
C ILE A 73 -12.93 6.26 -6.61
N VAL A 74 -12.54 5.18 -7.31
CA VAL A 74 -11.54 4.21 -6.81
C VAL A 74 -10.21 4.90 -6.54
N GLY A 75 -9.75 5.74 -7.47
CA GLY A 75 -8.51 6.51 -7.30
C GLY A 75 -8.60 7.46 -6.10
N PHE A 76 -9.72 8.16 -5.93
CA PHE A 76 -9.93 9.04 -4.79
C PHE A 76 -10.06 8.30 -3.45
N ALA A 77 -10.75 7.16 -3.43
CA ALA A 77 -10.86 6.31 -2.25
C ALA A 77 -9.49 5.75 -1.83
N LEU A 78 -8.68 5.28 -2.79
CA LEU A 78 -7.31 4.85 -2.53
C LEU A 78 -6.45 5.99 -1.98
N PHE A 79 -6.59 7.19 -2.55
CA PHE A 79 -5.92 8.40 -2.05
C PHE A 79 -6.31 8.71 -0.60
N LEU A 80 -7.61 8.65 -0.25
CA LEU A 80 -8.06 8.88 1.12
C LEU A 80 -7.48 7.85 2.09
N VAL A 81 -7.38 6.58 1.69
CA VAL A 81 -6.81 5.54 2.56
C VAL A 81 -5.30 5.75 2.74
N VAL A 82 -4.56 6.02 1.67
CA VAL A 82 -3.12 6.33 1.77
C VAL A 82 -2.89 7.57 2.63
N LYS A 83 -3.74 8.61 2.48
CA LYS A 83 -3.70 9.81 3.31
C LYS A 83 -4.04 9.52 4.77
N ALA A 84 -5.03 8.69 5.03
CA ALA A 84 -5.40 8.28 6.39
C ALA A 84 -4.28 7.46 7.03
N TYR A 85 -3.68 6.52 6.30
CA TYR A 85 -2.54 5.74 6.75
C TYR A 85 -1.33 6.61 7.04
N THR A 86 -0.95 7.51 6.13
CA THR A 86 0.19 8.43 6.35
C THR A 86 -0.06 9.42 7.49
N THR A 87 -1.31 9.87 7.67
CA THR A 87 -1.71 10.76 8.78
C THR A 87 -1.73 10.02 10.12
N ALA A 88 -2.28 8.81 10.14
CA ALA A 88 -2.31 7.94 11.31
C ALA A 88 -0.87 7.57 11.72
N LYS A 89 -0.04 7.14 10.76
CA LYS A 89 1.38 6.86 10.98
C LYS A 89 2.08 8.04 11.65
N LYS A 90 1.93 9.26 11.13
CA LYS A 90 2.48 10.49 11.75
C LYS A 90 1.95 10.79 13.16
N ARG A 91 0.76 10.30 13.50
CA ARG A 91 0.09 10.57 14.79
C ARG A 91 0.37 9.48 15.84
N PHE A 92 0.53 8.23 15.42
CA PHE A 92 0.90 7.10 16.28
C PHE A 92 2.42 6.96 16.41
N GLU A 93 3.18 7.43 15.41
CA GLU A 93 4.59 7.81 15.54
C GLU A 93 4.69 9.27 16.01
N ALA A 94 3.94 9.66 17.06
CA ALA A 94 4.48 10.69 17.97
C ALA A 94 5.91 10.25 18.27
N PRO A 95 6.92 11.15 18.26
CA PRO A 95 8.31 10.74 18.30
C PRO A 95 8.53 9.96 19.59
N VAL A 96 8.41 8.62 19.51
CA VAL A 96 9.44 7.77 20.06
C VAL A 96 10.65 8.44 19.49
N VAL A 97 11.39 9.12 20.37
CA VAL A 97 12.71 9.60 20.06
C VAL A 97 13.32 8.43 19.31
N SER A 98 13.36 8.54 17.98
CA SER A 98 14.30 7.82 17.19
C SER A 98 15.57 8.43 17.75
N GLY A 99 16.07 7.79 18.81
CA GLY A 99 17.46 7.93 19.18
C GLY A 99 18.15 7.82 17.84
N PRO A 100 18.88 8.88 17.42
CA PRO A 100 19.38 9.03 16.05
C PRO A 100 19.87 7.67 15.63
N PRO A 101 19.30 7.08 14.54
CA PRO A 101 19.26 5.64 14.29
C PRO A 101 20.57 5.09 14.78
N GLU A 102 20.56 4.44 15.96
CA GLU A 102 21.78 4.14 16.71
C GLU A 102 22.72 3.55 15.69
N ILE A 103 23.72 4.33 15.27
CA ILE A 103 24.41 4.20 13.97
C ILE A 103 24.52 2.72 13.70
N ALA A 104 23.68 2.21 12.76
CA ALA A 104 23.27 0.79 12.72
C ALA A 104 24.44 -0.05 13.21
N ALA A 105 24.33 -0.79 14.32
CA ALA A 105 25.51 -1.23 15.10
C ALA A 105 26.70 -1.70 14.25
N ASP A 106 26.41 -2.34 13.11
CA ASP A 106 27.31 -2.61 11.99
C ASP A 106 28.14 -1.41 11.49
N VAL A 107 27.55 -0.28 11.14
CA VAL A 107 28.22 0.98 10.75
C VAL A 107 29.11 1.53 11.87
N LYS A 108 28.72 1.38 13.13
CA LYS A 108 29.56 1.77 14.27
C LYS A 108 30.75 0.82 14.41
N LEU A 109 30.50 -0.48 14.34
CA LEU A 109 31.54 -1.52 14.32
C LEU A 109 32.49 -1.34 13.13
N LEU A 110 31.99 -0.98 11.95
CA LEU A 110 32.79 -0.71 10.76
C LEU A 110 33.66 0.54 10.93
N ALA A 111 33.17 1.57 11.61
CA ALA A 111 33.96 2.74 11.96
C ALA A 111 35.09 2.38 12.96
N GLU A 112 34.77 1.60 13.99
CA GLU A 112 35.75 1.10 14.96
C GLU A 112 36.81 0.20 14.29
N ILE A 113 36.41 -0.72 13.41
CA ILE A 113 37.32 -1.57 12.62
C ILE A 113 38.23 -0.74 11.72
N ARG A 114 37.69 0.29 11.03
CA ARG A 114 38.49 1.21 10.20
C ARG A 114 39.57 1.89 11.03
N ASP A 115 39.22 2.38 12.20
CA ASP A 115 40.14 3.12 13.07
C ASP A 115 41.22 2.20 13.65
N LEU A 116 40.86 0.97 14.07
CA LEU A 116 41.79 -0.06 14.50
C LEU A 116 42.78 -0.47 13.39
N LEU A 117 42.30 -0.64 12.15
CA LEU A 117 43.17 -0.96 11.00
C LEU A 117 44.16 0.17 10.70
N LYS A 118 43.74 1.43 10.82
CA LYS A 118 44.61 2.59 10.61
C LYS A 118 45.69 2.68 11.67
N GLU A 119 45.36 2.38 12.92
CA GLU A 119 46.35 2.32 14.01
C GLU A 119 47.37 1.19 13.80
N GLN A 120 46.93 0.04 13.27
CA GLN A 120 47.78 -1.09 12.97
C GLN A 120 48.72 -0.83 11.77
N GLN A 121 48.24 -0.11 10.75
CA GLN A 121 49.05 0.31 9.60
C GLN A 121 50.07 1.41 9.94
N GLY A 122 49.80 2.25 10.95
CA GLY A 122 50.75 3.28 11.41
C GLY A 122 51.85 2.78 12.34
N LYS A 123 51.78 1.50 12.75
CA LYS A 123 52.77 0.83 13.63
C LYS A 123 53.73 -0.10 12.87
N ALA A 124 53.65 -0.15 11.54
CA ALA A 124 54.58 -0.82 10.64
C ALA A 124 55.41 0.22 9.87
#